data_AF-A0A355GDP8-F1
#
_entry.id   AF-A0A355GDP8-F1
#
_cell.length_a   1.000
_cell.length_b   1.000
_cell.length_c   1.000
_cell.angle_alpha   90.00
_cell.angle_beta   90.00
_cell.angle_gamma   90.00
#
_symmetry.space_group_name_H-M   'P 1'
#
loop_
_entity.id
_entity.type
_entity.pdbx_description
1 polymer ?
#
loop_
_entity_poly.entity_id
_entity_poly.type
_entity_poly.pdbx_seq_one_letter_code
_entity_poly.pdbx_strand_id
1 'polypeptide(L)'
;ERKTRDASLRGDVKLVENPELFPLQLITHINRNREVSIDLILPFKTELAYRWNSEPFTLPEEFAFEALVEHSEALSRGGFVEALQEAGYSGKAAEWKDESDLPEKTLKQIKEWSFISQYTVAQDMHSAIAAEGESPERLAMLARAYANLGSLTERLMSPAHKVLKARALLYAERLTDRCEDSPWSLAYRAYVRTFVGRHHSALADLNTIQSQAGEGDGKRPLPEWLDLIEAYCLYKPEVLEKATRDENRKYMAIYLSALQTDPELDAKQAMSSYETLLKLEPACIRALDQMNDVPSLGNLSSVTGERQYELWEELFEKLQAGNLPKIPRDHIDAHLAFLFKSKAALSFRERITRQMKSSDSTQHEPSANALGQLLQEVSYLLVCRKMRFLTDFFSVNPDNQIELHESLVAGHPYGPYLKIYSSIPADVEASYKNMFGSYDPNELEISVGKLITDSYGYLQYEDYMQLKDAAVNNLDPVFYDQLQYSRFLVKQRAYSRNLLGDIARTMLEISPHQPQTIAMNIDANKGYADQHHTEILEKYGDKPEILSAMAKRHLRELNDEKAEDILLRRLALTKDYETYASLAELYQRQGETGKWLDTV
;
A
#
# COMPACT_ATOMS: atom_id res chain seq x y z
N GLU A 1 20.07 -12.92 2.32
CA GLU A 1 19.56 -12.86 3.70
C GLU A 1 18.61 -11.69 3.77
N ARG A 2 17.35 -11.90 4.16
CA ARG A 2 16.36 -10.82 4.33
C ARG A 2 15.86 -10.87 5.77
N LYS A 3 15.98 -9.74 6.49
CA LYS A 3 15.39 -9.58 7.82
C LYS A 3 13.88 -9.34 7.68
N THR A 4 13.09 -9.85 8.61
CA THR A 4 11.66 -9.52 8.68
C THR A 4 11.43 -8.04 8.99
N ARG A 5 10.38 -7.47 8.38
CA ARG A 5 10.02 -6.05 8.50
C ARG A 5 9.14 -5.72 9.71
N ASP A 6 8.89 -6.64 10.65
CA ASP A 6 7.96 -6.40 11.77
C ASP A 6 8.36 -5.17 12.62
N ALA A 7 9.66 -4.92 12.76
CA ALA A 7 10.22 -3.74 13.42
C ALA A 7 9.79 -2.41 12.75
N SER A 8 9.34 -2.41 11.49
CA SER A 8 8.92 -1.22 10.76
C SER A 8 7.56 -0.67 11.19
N LEU A 9 6.78 -1.41 12.00
CA LEU A 9 5.68 -0.79 12.76
C LEU A 9 6.21 0.16 13.85
N ARG A 10 7.48 -0.02 14.26
CA ARG A 10 8.18 0.74 15.31
C ARG A 10 7.40 0.83 16.62
N GLY A 11 6.48 -0.14 16.79
CA GLY A 11 5.74 -0.41 18.00
C GLY A 11 6.58 -1.25 18.94
N ASP A 12 6.49 -0.97 20.24
CA ASP A 12 7.05 -1.88 21.23
C ASP A 12 6.32 -3.23 21.13
N VAL A 13 7.03 -4.27 20.71
CA VAL A 13 6.60 -5.66 20.86
C VAL A 13 7.14 -6.13 22.19
N LYS A 14 6.27 -6.36 23.17
CA LYS A 14 6.70 -6.94 24.44
C LYS A 14 7.04 -8.41 24.19
N LEU A 15 8.32 -8.75 24.21
CA LEU A 15 8.75 -10.11 24.49
C LEU A 15 8.28 -10.43 25.91
N VAL A 16 7.43 -11.44 26.05
CA VAL A 16 6.87 -11.87 27.32
C VAL A 16 7.99 -12.44 28.20
N GLU A 17 8.02 -12.03 29.48
CA GLU A 17 8.79 -12.59 30.60
C GLU A 17 10.32 -12.74 30.46
N ASN A 18 11.06 -11.74 29.97
CA ASN A 18 12.43 -11.47 30.48
C ASN A 18 12.99 -10.11 29.99
N PRO A 19 13.37 -9.17 30.86
CA PRO A 19 13.70 -7.80 30.47
C PRO A 19 15.09 -7.59 29.82
N GLU A 20 15.84 -8.63 29.47
CA GLU A 20 17.19 -8.51 28.87
C GLU A 20 17.38 -9.20 27.49
N LEU A 21 16.34 -9.82 26.92
CA LEU A 21 16.45 -10.59 25.67
C LEU A 21 16.20 -9.71 24.44
N PHE A 22 17.09 -9.79 23.45
CA PHE A 22 17.00 -9.03 22.19
C PHE A 22 15.79 -9.49 21.35
N PRO A 23 15.26 -8.65 20.44
CA PRO A 23 14.16 -9.05 19.56
C PRO A 23 14.49 -10.32 18.78
N LEU A 24 13.54 -11.25 18.77
CA LEU A 24 13.55 -12.43 17.91
C LEU A 24 13.81 -12.00 16.46
N GLN A 25 14.75 -12.64 15.79
CA GLN A 25 15.03 -12.41 14.38
C GLN A 25 14.55 -13.59 13.57
N LEU A 26 13.79 -13.32 12.52
CA LEU A 26 13.43 -14.29 11.50
C LEU A 26 14.15 -13.94 10.21
N ILE A 27 14.81 -14.92 9.62
CA ILE A 27 15.63 -14.76 8.43
C ILE A 27 15.22 -15.80 7.39
N THR A 28 14.74 -15.33 6.25
CA THR A 28 14.36 -16.22 5.14
C THR A 28 15.50 -16.30 4.13
N HIS A 29 15.90 -17.52 3.81
CA HIS A 29 16.86 -17.84 2.77
C HIS A 29 16.10 -18.46 1.59
N ILE A 30 16.22 -17.86 0.40
CA ILE A 30 15.67 -18.43 -0.84
C ILE A 30 16.81 -18.54 -1.82
N ASN A 31 17.14 -19.75 -2.25
CA ASN A 31 18.23 -19.98 -3.21
C ASN A 31 17.71 -20.00 -4.67
N ARG A 32 18.63 -20.13 -5.63
CA ARG A 32 18.29 -20.14 -7.06
C ARG A 32 17.45 -21.34 -7.49
N ASN A 33 17.46 -22.41 -6.72
CA ASN A 33 16.64 -23.60 -6.95
C ASN A 33 15.24 -23.47 -6.32
N ARG A 34 14.91 -22.29 -5.76
CA ARG A 34 13.66 -22.00 -5.04
C ARG A 34 13.48 -22.78 -3.74
N GLU A 35 14.55 -23.40 -3.26
CA GLU A 35 14.55 -23.98 -1.92
C GLU A 35 14.65 -22.85 -0.89
N VAL A 36 13.81 -22.98 0.14
CA VAL A 36 13.60 -22.04 1.21
C VAL A 36 13.97 -22.67 2.53
N SER A 37 14.71 -21.95 3.35
CA SER A 37 14.84 -22.21 4.78
C SER A 37 14.56 -20.93 5.57
N ILE A 38 14.01 -21.09 6.77
CA ILE A 38 13.73 -19.98 7.68
C ILE A 38 14.48 -20.22 8.98
N ASP A 39 15.33 -19.27 9.33
CA ASP A 39 16.10 -19.29 10.56
C ASP A 39 15.40 -18.39 11.59
N LEU A 40 15.21 -18.92 12.79
CA LEU A 40 14.78 -18.17 13.97
C LEU A 40 16.00 -18.01 14.88
N ILE A 41 16.38 -16.76 15.13
CA ILE A 41 17.56 -16.40 15.92
C ILE A 41 17.14 -15.57 17.11
N LEU A 42 17.48 -16.03 18.31
CA LEU A 42 17.32 -15.29 19.54
C LEU A 42 18.71 -14.87 20.06
N PRO A 43 19.04 -13.56 20.02
CA PRO A 43 20.33 -13.09 20.50
C PRO A 43 20.35 -13.04 22.03
N PHE A 44 21.46 -13.47 22.62
CA PHE A 44 21.76 -13.27 24.05
C PHE A 44 22.93 -12.29 24.20
N LYS A 45 22.92 -11.52 25.29
CA LYS A 45 23.97 -10.51 25.57
C LYS A 45 25.30 -11.13 25.98
N THR A 46 25.24 -12.22 26.74
CA THR A 46 26.40 -12.85 27.42
C THR A 46 26.67 -14.27 26.94
N GLU A 47 25.82 -14.82 26.08
CA GLU A 47 25.87 -16.22 25.63
C GLU A 47 25.69 -16.32 24.11
N LEU A 48 25.94 -17.51 23.55
CA LEU A 48 25.71 -17.76 22.13
C LEU A 48 24.22 -17.66 21.80
N ALA A 49 23.89 -16.97 20.71
CA ALA A 49 22.51 -16.86 20.24
C ALA A 49 21.90 -18.25 20.03
N TYR A 50 20.67 -18.44 20.52
CA TYR A 50 19.88 -19.62 20.16
C TYR A 50 19.48 -19.51 18.69
N ARG A 51 19.59 -20.62 17.98
CA ARG A 51 19.27 -20.72 16.55
C ARG A 51 18.47 -21.96 16.29
N TRP A 52 17.34 -21.78 15.62
CA TRP A 52 16.51 -22.84 15.08
C TRP A 52 16.41 -22.63 13.57
N ASN A 53 16.42 -23.71 12.80
CA ASN A 53 16.27 -23.67 11.35
C ASN A 53 15.08 -24.54 10.96
N SER A 54 14.25 -24.04 10.05
CA SER A 54 13.18 -24.85 9.48
C SER A 54 13.74 -25.98 8.62
N GLU A 55 12.98 -27.07 8.50
CA GLU A 55 13.18 -28.01 7.40
C GLU A 55 13.06 -27.26 6.05
N PRO A 56 13.97 -27.49 5.09
CA PRO A 56 13.89 -26.84 3.79
C PRO A 56 12.66 -27.27 2.98
N PHE A 57 12.07 -26.34 2.24
CA PHE A 57 10.97 -26.64 1.31
C PHE A 57 11.19 -25.92 -0.02
N THR A 58 10.62 -26.43 -1.12
CA THR A 58 10.81 -25.85 -2.46
C THR A 58 9.57 -25.11 -2.93
N LEU A 59 9.72 -23.86 -3.36
CA LEU A 59 8.60 -23.09 -3.90
C LEU A 59 8.26 -23.56 -5.33
N PRO A 60 6.96 -23.65 -5.67
CA PRO A 60 6.51 -23.92 -7.04
C PRO A 60 6.90 -22.80 -8.01
N GLU A 61 6.72 -23.03 -9.32
CA GLU A 61 7.03 -21.99 -10.34
C GLU A 61 5.93 -20.94 -10.33
N GLU A 62 4.69 -21.42 -10.40
CA GLU A 62 3.49 -20.61 -10.25
C GLU A 62 3.11 -20.52 -8.78
N PHE A 63 2.55 -19.39 -8.35
CA PHE A 63 2.07 -19.17 -6.98
C PHE A 63 3.13 -19.37 -5.87
N ALA A 64 4.41 -19.14 -6.19
CA ALA A 64 5.51 -19.24 -5.22
C ALA A 64 5.31 -18.35 -3.98
N PHE A 65 4.70 -17.18 -4.15
CA PHE A 65 4.39 -16.26 -3.05
C PHE A 65 3.35 -16.88 -2.10
N GLU A 66 2.26 -17.42 -2.63
CA GLU A 66 1.19 -18.06 -1.86
C GLU A 66 1.73 -19.28 -1.12
N ALA A 67 2.52 -20.13 -1.79
CA ALA A 67 3.17 -21.27 -1.14
C ALA A 67 4.06 -20.84 0.04
N LEU A 68 4.81 -19.74 -0.10
CA LEU A 68 5.62 -19.19 1.00
C LEU A 68 4.74 -18.75 2.18
N VAL A 69 3.59 -18.13 1.92
CA VAL A 69 2.64 -17.72 2.97
C VAL A 69 2.06 -18.95 3.69
N GLU A 70 1.60 -19.95 2.95
CA GLU A 70 1.04 -21.19 3.50
C GLU A 70 2.04 -21.92 4.40
N HIS A 71 3.30 -22.06 3.95
CA HIS A 71 4.36 -22.66 4.76
C HIS A 71 4.69 -21.81 5.99
N SER A 72 4.69 -20.48 5.86
CA SER A 72 4.94 -19.57 6.99
C SER A 72 3.82 -19.63 8.04
N GLU A 73 2.56 -19.78 7.62
CA GLU A 73 1.43 -20.00 8.54
C GLU A 73 1.59 -21.31 9.28
N ALA A 74 1.85 -22.41 8.56
CA ALA A 74 2.04 -23.72 9.17
C ALA A 74 3.17 -23.72 10.21
N LEU A 75 4.29 -23.05 9.90
CA LEU A 75 5.38 -22.84 10.85
C LEU A 75 4.96 -22.02 12.07
N SER A 76 4.10 -21.01 11.91
CA SER A 76 3.63 -20.15 13.00
C SER A 76 2.84 -20.87 14.09
N ARG A 77 2.27 -22.05 13.78
CA ARG A 77 1.50 -22.90 14.71
C ARG A 77 2.20 -24.20 15.08
N GLY A 78 3.34 -24.49 14.47
CA GLY A 78 4.15 -25.69 14.69
C GLY A 78 5.59 -25.32 15.01
N GLY A 79 6.48 -25.36 14.01
CA GLY A 79 7.93 -25.22 14.18
C GLY A 79 8.38 -23.97 14.94
N PHE A 80 7.74 -22.80 14.75
CA PHE A 80 8.08 -21.60 15.54
C PHE A 80 7.64 -21.73 17.00
N VAL A 81 6.53 -22.42 17.29
CA VAL A 81 6.09 -22.66 18.67
C VAL A 81 7.07 -23.57 19.39
N GLU A 82 7.49 -24.66 18.74
CA GLU A 82 8.52 -25.57 19.26
C GLU A 82 9.83 -24.81 19.52
N ALA A 83 10.28 -24.02 18.54
CA ALA A 83 11.50 -23.23 18.65
C ALA A 83 11.45 -22.21 19.81
N LEU A 84 10.30 -21.56 20.02
CA LEU A 84 10.11 -20.62 21.13
C LEU A 84 10.08 -21.33 22.49
N GLN A 85 9.47 -22.51 22.58
CA GLN A 85 9.46 -23.33 23.80
C GLN A 85 10.88 -23.81 24.16
N GLU A 86 11.64 -24.28 23.17
CA GLU A 86 13.06 -24.66 23.33
C GLU A 86 13.92 -23.47 23.76
N ALA A 87 13.62 -22.27 23.27
CA ALA A 87 14.25 -21.02 23.68
C ALA A 87 13.84 -20.53 25.08
N GLY A 88 12.94 -21.24 25.77
CA GLY A 88 12.51 -20.94 27.13
C GLY A 88 11.30 -20.00 27.25
N TYR A 89 10.63 -19.66 26.15
CA TYR A 89 9.36 -18.94 26.21
C TYR A 89 8.22 -19.85 26.65
N SER A 90 7.29 -19.28 27.40
CA SER A 90 6.04 -19.94 27.75
C SER A 90 4.85 -19.14 27.22
N GLY A 91 3.78 -19.83 26.89
CA GLY A 91 2.58 -19.22 26.35
C GLY A 91 1.49 -20.26 26.14
N LYS A 92 0.25 -19.81 26.11
CA LYS A 92 -0.91 -20.66 25.82
C LYS A 92 -1.60 -20.11 24.58
N ALA A 93 -1.81 -20.96 23.58
CA ALA A 93 -2.63 -20.62 22.44
C ALA A 93 -4.06 -20.27 22.89
N ALA A 94 -4.68 -19.31 22.20
CA ALA A 94 -6.08 -18.99 22.41
C ALA A 94 -6.94 -20.26 22.19
N GLU A 95 -7.95 -20.45 23.02
CA GLU A 95 -8.88 -21.57 22.86
C GLU A 95 -9.68 -21.36 21.57
N TRP A 96 -9.87 -22.42 20.78
CA TRP A 96 -10.73 -22.36 19.60
C TRP A 96 -12.21 -22.45 20.00
N LYS A 97 -13.05 -21.64 19.35
CA LYS A 97 -14.50 -21.62 19.47
C LYS A 97 -15.14 -21.82 18.10
N ASP A 98 -16.15 -22.68 18.03
CA ASP A 98 -16.83 -23.01 16.78
C ASP A 98 -17.59 -21.83 16.16
N GLU A 99 -17.97 -20.84 16.96
CA GLU A 99 -18.64 -19.62 16.54
C GLU A 99 -18.46 -18.50 17.57
N SER A 100 -18.61 -17.27 17.12
CA SER A 100 -18.74 -16.11 17.99
C SER A 100 -19.57 -15.00 17.35
N ASP A 101 -20.28 -14.23 18.17
CA ASP A 101 -20.92 -13.00 17.72
C ASP A 101 -19.90 -11.86 17.56
N LEU A 102 -20.09 -11.05 16.53
CA LEU A 102 -19.34 -9.82 16.32
C LEU A 102 -20.18 -8.61 16.78
N PRO A 103 -19.62 -7.69 17.57
CA PRO A 103 -20.35 -6.50 18.00
C PRO A 103 -20.82 -5.65 16.81
N GLU A 104 -22.03 -5.09 16.90
CA GLU A 104 -22.60 -4.21 15.85
C GLU A 104 -21.66 -3.03 15.53
N LYS A 105 -21.01 -2.47 16.56
CA LYS A 105 -19.99 -1.43 16.41
C LYS A 105 -18.89 -1.86 15.43
N THR A 106 -18.37 -3.07 15.58
CA THR A 106 -17.31 -3.63 14.71
C THR A 106 -17.80 -3.79 13.27
N LEU A 107 -19.02 -4.32 13.09
CA LEU A 107 -19.63 -4.50 11.76
C LEU A 107 -19.88 -3.16 11.03
N LYS A 108 -20.12 -2.08 11.78
CA LYS A 108 -20.19 -0.72 11.23
C LYS A 108 -18.81 -0.18 10.90
N GLN A 109 -17.87 -0.24 11.85
CA GLN A 109 -16.53 0.36 11.69
C GLN A 109 -15.69 -0.30 10.60
N ILE A 110 -15.85 -1.60 10.34
CA ILE A 110 -15.12 -2.27 9.27
C ILE A 110 -15.47 -1.70 7.87
N LYS A 111 -16.62 -1.03 7.72
CA LYS A 111 -17.03 -0.36 6.48
C LYS A 111 -16.39 1.03 6.29
N GLU A 112 -15.71 1.57 7.31
CA GLU A 112 -15.09 2.89 7.28
C GLU A 112 -13.68 2.83 6.69
N TRP A 113 -13.41 3.57 5.60
CA TRP A 113 -12.11 3.60 4.92
C TRP A 113 -11.10 4.57 5.57
N SER A 114 -11.05 4.56 6.89
CA SER A 114 -10.06 5.25 7.72
C SER A 114 -9.13 4.23 8.37
N PHE A 115 -7.81 4.45 8.29
CA PHE A 115 -6.86 3.51 8.89
C PHE A 115 -7.05 3.43 10.41
N ILE A 116 -7.53 4.49 11.07
CA ILE A 116 -7.77 4.50 12.53
C ILE A 116 -8.95 3.60 12.91
N SER A 117 -10.03 3.63 12.13
CA SER A 117 -11.19 2.75 12.35
C SER A 117 -10.79 1.28 12.18
N GLN A 118 -10.03 0.98 11.14
CA GLN A 118 -9.53 -0.38 10.89
C GLN A 118 -8.53 -0.83 11.97
N TYR A 119 -7.71 0.08 12.49
CA TYR A 119 -6.80 -0.19 13.61
C TYR A 119 -7.57 -0.51 14.90
N THR A 120 -8.63 0.24 15.16
CA THR A 120 -9.53 0.00 16.30
C THR A 120 -10.19 -1.36 16.19
N VAL A 121 -10.69 -1.74 15.00
CA VAL A 121 -11.26 -3.07 14.78
C VAL A 121 -10.23 -4.16 15.04
N ALA A 122 -8.98 -4.01 14.58
CA ALA A 122 -7.93 -4.97 14.87
C ALA A 122 -7.67 -5.11 16.38
N GLN A 123 -7.63 -3.99 17.11
CA GLN A 123 -7.50 -3.98 18.57
C GLN A 123 -8.66 -4.69 19.27
N ASP A 124 -9.89 -4.39 18.87
CA ASP A 124 -11.08 -5.03 19.43
C ASP A 124 -11.07 -6.54 19.20
N MET A 125 -10.65 -7.00 18.02
CA MET A 125 -10.58 -8.42 17.68
C MET A 125 -9.46 -9.15 18.44
N HIS A 126 -8.28 -8.55 18.58
CA HIS A 126 -7.22 -9.12 19.41
C HIS A 126 -7.63 -9.21 20.88
N SER A 127 -8.24 -8.17 21.43
CA SER A 127 -8.76 -8.19 22.80
C SER A 127 -9.84 -9.27 22.98
N ALA A 128 -10.75 -9.42 22.02
CA ALA A 128 -11.77 -10.48 22.06
C ALA A 128 -11.16 -11.89 21.97
N ILE A 129 -10.17 -12.10 21.10
CA ILE A 129 -9.48 -13.40 20.98
C ILE A 129 -8.74 -13.75 22.28
N ALA A 130 -8.05 -12.78 22.87
CA ALA A 130 -7.34 -12.98 24.13
C ALA A 130 -8.28 -13.30 25.31
N ALA A 131 -9.46 -12.67 25.36
CA ALA A 131 -10.41 -12.83 26.45
C ALA A 131 -11.31 -14.07 26.30
N GLU A 132 -11.74 -14.38 25.08
CA GLU A 132 -12.85 -15.32 24.83
C GLU A 132 -12.48 -16.46 23.87
N GLY A 133 -11.28 -16.43 23.30
CA GLY A 133 -10.80 -17.43 22.36
C GLY A 133 -10.90 -17.02 20.88
N GLU A 134 -10.18 -17.75 20.06
CA GLU A 134 -10.15 -17.63 18.60
C GLU A 134 -11.41 -18.28 18.00
N SER A 135 -11.98 -17.70 16.95
CA SER A 135 -13.13 -18.22 16.22
C SER A 135 -13.05 -17.85 14.75
N PRO A 136 -13.80 -18.52 13.85
CA PRO A 136 -13.85 -18.16 12.43
C PRO A 136 -14.21 -16.69 12.21
N GLU A 137 -15.24 -16.17 12.91
CA GLU A 137 -15.73 -14.80 12.71
C GLU A 137 -14.70 -13.75 13.16
N ARG A 138 -13.98 -13.99 14.27
CA ARG A 138 -12.94 -13.10 14.78
C ARG A 138 -11.71 -13.10 13.89
N LEU A 139 -11.26 -14.28 13.44
CA LEU A 139 -10.15 -14.39 12.50
C LEU A 139 -10.47 -13.71 11.16
N ALA A 140 -11.66 -13.94 10.62
CA ALA A 140 -12.11 -13.32 9.39
C ALA A 140 -12.14 -11.79 9.50
N MET A 141 -12.63 -11.26 10.62
CA MET A 141 -12.65 -9.81 10.86
C MET A 141 -11.24 -9.23 11.06
N LEU A 142 -10.36 -9.96 11.76
CA LEU A 142 -8.97 -9.55 11.97
C LEU A 142 -8.19 -9.53 10.66
N ALA A 143 -8.31 -10.57 9.84
CA ALA A 143 -7.71 -10.66 8.51
C ALA A 143 -8.17 -9.49 7.63
N ARG A 144 -9.48 -9.20 7.62
CA ARG A 144 -10.08 -8.08 6.88
C ARG A 144 -9.55 -6.72 7.35
N ALA A 145 -9.51 -6.48 8.66
CA ALA A 145 -9.03 -5.23 9.23
C ALA A 145 -7.56 -4.96 8.86
N TYR A 146 -6.70 -5.98 8.96
CA TYR A 146 -5.30 -5.85 8.56
C TYR A 146 -5.10 -5.66 7.05
N ALA A 147 -5.90 -6.32 6.21
CA ALA A 147 -5.86 -6.10 4.76
C ALA A 147 -6.25 -4.66 4.40
N ASN A 148 -7.30 -4.14 5.04
CA ASN A 148 -7.72 -2.75 4.89
C ASN A 148 -6.65 -1.77 5.39
N LEU A 149 -6.04 -2.03 6.55
CA LEU A 149 -4.93 -1.23 7.08
C LEU A 149 -3.75 -1.19 6.11
N GLY A 150 -3.33 -2.35 5.61
CA GLY A 150 -2.25 -2.47 4.63
C GLY A 150 -2.54 -1.69 3.34
N SER A 151 -3.79 -1.76 2.84
CA SER A 151 -4.21 -0.96 1.69
C SER A 151 -4.23 0.54 2.03
N LEU A 152 -4.85 0.97 3.13
CA LEU A 152 -4.97 2.40 3.48
C LEU A 152 -3.63 3.08 3.78
N THR A 153 -2.60 2.32 4.18
CA THR A 153 -1.28 2.83 4.57
C THR A 153 -0.17 2.59 3.55
N GLU A 154 -0.47 1.97 2.40
CA GLU A 154 0.51 1.59 1.37
C GLU A 154 1.33 2.77 0.82
N ARG A 155 0.77 3.98 0.89
CA ARG A 155 1.40 5.22 0.40
C ARG A 155 2.20 5.98 1.46
N LEU A 156 2.20 5.50 2.70
CA LEU A 156 3.05 6.06 3.75
C LEU A 156 4.52 5.79 3.41
N MET A 157 5.42 6.63 3.94
CA MET A 157 6.85 6.57 3.64
C MET A 157 7.58 5.62 4.60
N SER A 158 7.02 4.43 4.79
CA SER A 158 7.57 3.33 5.59
C SER A 158 7.06 1.96 5.14
N PRO A 159 7.75 0.86 5.51
CA PRO A 159 7.31 -0.51 5.21
C PRO A 159 6.15 -1.01 6.08
N ALA A 160 5.59 -0.17 6.97
CA ALA A 160 4.56 -0.57 7.93
C ALA A 160 3.36 -1.29 7.28
N HIS A 161 2.94 -0.83 6.11
CA HIS A 161 1.85 -1.42 5.33
C HIS A 161 2.13 -2.88 4.93
N LYS A 162 3.39 -3.26 4.72
CA LYS A 162 3.80 -4.62 4.37
C LYS A 162 3.65 -5.56 5.56
N VAL A 163 3.95 -5.09 6.77
CA VAL A 163 3.72 -5.83 8.02
C VAL A 163 2.22 -6.07 8.22
N LEU A 164 1.41 -5.04 8.00
CA LEU A 164 -0.06 -5.14 8.11
C LEU A 164 -0.62 -6.16 7.09
N LYS A 165 -0.16 -6.12 5.84
CA LYS A 165 -0.52 -7.12 4.82
C LYS A 165 -0.06 -8.53 5.16
N ALA A 166 1.16 -8.70 5.68
CA ALA A 166 1.67 -10.00 6.11
C ALA A 166 0.81 -10.60 7.23
N ARG A 167 0.42 -9.79 8.22
CA ARG A 167 -0.52 -10.21 9.28
C ARG A 167 -1.88 -10.60 8.69
N ALA A 168 -2.41 -9.83 7.74
CA ALA A 168 -3.67 -10.16 7.06
C ALA A 168 -3.61 -11.54 6.38
N LEU A 169 -2.53 -11.81 5.64
CA LEU A 169 -2.30 -13.09 4.97
C LEU A 169 -2.20 -14.23 5.97
N LEU A 170 -1.44 -14.05 7.05
CA LEU A 170 -1.29 -15.07 8.11
C LEU A 170 -2.64 -15.45 8.72
N TYR A 171 -3.47 -14.47 9.08
CA TYR A 171 -4.78 -14.75 9.67
C TYR A 171 -5.77 -15.36 8.65
N ALA A 172 -5.67 -14.98 7.37
CA ALA A 172 -6.49 -15.56 6.32
C ALA A 172 -6.12 -17.02 6.06
N GLU A 173 -4.84 -17.37 5.97
CA GLU A 173 -4.40 -18.75 5.81
C GLU A 173 -4.76 -19.60 7.03
N ARG A 174 -4.61 -19.06 8.25
CA ARG A 174 -5.05 -19.75 9.47
C ARG A 174 -6.55 -20.01 9.45
N LEU A 175 -7.33 -19.04 9.00
CA LEU A 175 -8.78 -19.21 8.88
C LEU A 175 -9.13 -20.32 7.89
N THR A 176 -8.48 -20.39 6.73
CA THR A 176 -8.74 -21.44 5.74
C THR A 176 -8.33 -22.82 6.24
N ASP A 177 -7.18 -22.94 6.91
CA ASP A 177 -6.74 -24.21 7.53
C ASP A 177 -7.75 -24.71 8.58
N ARG A 178 -8.19 -23.82 9.48
CA ARG A 178 -9.14 -24.16 10.55
C ARG A 178 -10.55 -24.47 10.07
N CYS A 179 -10.93 -23.95 8.91
CA CYS A 179 -12.25 -24.12 8.31
C CYS A 179 -12.22 -25.05 7.08
N GLU A 180 -11.16 -25.86 6.93
CA GLU A 180 -11.02 -26.88 5.88
C GLU A 180 -11.32 -26.36 4.46
N ASP A 181 -10.77 -25.19 4.12
CA ASP A 181 -10.99 -24.54 2.81
C ASP A 181 -12.47 -24.36 2.43
N SER A 182 -13.34 -24.14 3.43
CA SER A 182 -14.75 -23.85 3.18
C SER A 182 -14.92 -22.66 2.21
N PRO A 183 -16.00 -22.63 1.40
CA PRO A 183 -16.30 -21.49 0.52
C PRO A 183 -16.26 -20.13 1.24
N TRP A 184 -16.68 -20.11 2.51
CA TRP A 184 -16.68 -18.90 3.33
C TRP A 184 -15.26 -18.47 3.73
N SER A 185 -14.41 -19.37 4.21
CA SER A 185 -13.02 -19.02 4.55
C SER A 185 -12.23 -18.61 3.31
N LEU A 186 -12.45 -19.28 2.18
CA LEU A 186 -11.86 -18.92 0.89
C LEU A 186 -12.29 -17.51 0.44
N ALA A 187 -13.54 -17.10 0.71
CA ALA A 187 -14.01 -15.75 0.38
C ALA A 187 -13.20 -14.66 1.13
N TYR A 188 -12.89 -14.90 2.41
CA TYR A 188 -12.06 -13.97 3.18
C TYR A 188 -10.59 -14.02 2.78
N ARG A 189 -10.06 -15.19 2.38
CA ARG A 189 -8.71 -15.26 1.81
C ARG A 189 -8.60 -14.52 0.48
N ALA A 190 -9.60 -14.68 -0.40
CA ALA A 190 -9.71 -13.93 -1.64
C ALA A 190 -9.77 -12.41 -1.38
N TYR A 191 -10.52 -11.98 -0.36
CA TYR A 191 -10.55 -10.58 0.08
C TYR A 191 -9.16 -10.08 0.44
N VAL A 192 -8.45 -10.81 1.30
CA VAL A 192 -7.11 -10.42 1.73
C VAL A 192 -6.15 -10.37 0.54
N ARG A 193 -6.12 -11.41 -0.29
CA ARG A 193 -5.28 -11.45 -1.51
C ARG A 193 -5.59 -10.29 -2.45
N THR A 194 -6.86 -9.88 -2.55
CA THR A 194 -7.26 -8.69 -3.32
C THR A 194 -6.59 -7.42 -2.80
N PHE A 195 -6.71 -7.09 -1.52
CA PHE A 195 -6.17 -5.85 -0.95
C PHE A 195 -4.66 -5.89 -0.68
N VAL A 196 -4.06 -7.07 -0.61
CA VAL A 196 -2.60 -7.24 -0.66
C VAL A 196 -2.07 -6.88 -2.05
N GLY A 197 -2.85 -7.13 -3.10
CA GLY A 197 -2.49 -6.90 -4.50
C GLY A 197 -2.10 -8.18 -5.25
N ARG A 198 -2.55 -9.36 -4.80
CA ARG A 198 -2.37 -10.68 -5.42
C ARG A 198 -3.68 -11.10 -6.13
N HIS A 199 -4.07 -10.33 -7.13
CA HIS A 199 -5.40 -10.47 -7.76
C HIS A 199 -5.59 -11.82 -8.47
N HIS A 200 -4.55 -12.36 -9.12
CA HIS A 200 -4.65 -13.67 -9.77
C HIS A 200 -4.95 -14.78 -8.76
N SER A 201 -4.27 -14.76 -7.61
CA SER A 201 -4.49 -15.69 -6.50
C SER A 201 -5.85 -15.53 -5.85
N ALA A 202 -6.36 -14.29 -5.73
CA ALA A 202 -7.73 -14.04 -5.29
C ALA A 202 -8.76 -14.67 -6.25
N LEU A 203 -8.52 -14.57 -7.57
CA LEU A 203 -9.38 -15.22 -8.57
C LEU A 203 -9.32 -16.74 -8.50
N ALA A 204 -8.18 -17.33 -8.13
CA ALA A 204 -8.07 -18.78 -7.92
C ALA A 204 -8.95 -19.26 -6.75
N ASP A 205 -8.96 -18.52 -5.63
CA ASP A 205 -9.88 -18.79 -4.52
C ASP A 205 -11.35 -18.64 -4.96
N LEU A 206 -11.68 -17.58 -5.70
CA LEU A 206 -13.03 -17.34 -6.21
C LEU A 206 -13.51 -18.44 -7.17
N ASN A 207 -12.63 -18.93 -8.05
CA ASN A 207 -12.94 -20.06 -8.93
C ASN A 207 -13.18 -21.35 -8.13
N THR A 208 -12.41 -21.56 -7.06
CA THR A 208 -12.60 -22.70 -6.16
C THR A 208 -13.96 -22.64 -5.47
N ILE A 209 -14.34 -21.47 -4.94
CA ILE A 209 -15.67 -21.23 -4.35
C ILE A 209 -16.78 -21.54 -5.35
N GLN A 210 -16.66 -21.08 -6.60
CA GLN A 210 -17.65 -21.34 -7.66
C GLN A 210 -17.76 -22.85 -7.97
N SER A 211 -16.65 -23.59 -7.93
CA SER A 211 -16.65 -25.04 -8.15
C SER A 211 -17.29 -25.85 -7.01
N GLN A 212 -17.31 -25.30 -5.79
CA GLN A 212 -17.92 -25.87 -4.59
C GLN A 212 -19.40 -25.46 -4.41
N ALA A 213 -20.00 -24.77 -5.39
CA ALA A 213 -21.36 -24.25 -5.28
C ALA A 213 -22.40 -25.37 -5.03
N GLY A 214 -22.93 -25.41 -3.81
CA GLY A 214 -23.86 -26.43 -3.31
C GLY A 214 -23.43 -27.13 -2.02
N GLU A 215 -22.16 -27.01 -1.63
CA GLU A 215 -21.56 -27.66 -0.45
C GLU A 215 -21.50 -26.77 0.81
N GLY A 216 -22.23 -25.64 0.81
CA GLY A 216 -22.23 -24.72 1.95
C GLY A 216 -22.88 -25.32 3.20
N ASP A 217 -22.27 -25.13 4.37
CA ASP A 217 -22.76 -25.61 5.67
C ASP A 217 -24.08 -24.93 6.13
N GLY A 218 -24.56 -23.92 5.38
CA GLY A 218 -25.73 -23.10 5.69
C GLY A 218 -25.56 -22.13 6.86
N LYS A 219 -24.54 -22.35 7.71
CA LYS A 219 -24.20 -21.56 8.89
C LYS A 219 -23.45 -20.29 8.53
N ARG A 220 -22.57 -20.37 7.52
CA ARG A 220 -21.74 -19.25 7.06
C ARG A 220 -22.02 -18.89 5.61
N PRO A 221 -23.02 -18.02 5.35
CA PRO A 221 -23.33 -17.62 3.98
C PRO A 221 -22.19 -16.81 3.37
N LEU A 222 -22.01 -16.94 2.05
CA LEU A 222 -21.00 -16.16 1.32
C LEU A 222 -21.23 -14.65 1.52
N PRO A 223 -20.16 -13.86 1.71
CA PRO A 223 -20.31 -12.43 1.93
C PRO A 223 -20.93 -11.68 0.74
N GLU A 224 -21.78 -10.69 1.02
CA GLU A 224 -22.48 -9.87 0.01
C GLU A 224 -21.56 -9.05 -0.90
N TRP A 225 -20.28 -8.91 -0.52
CA TRP A 225 -19.27 -8.15 -1.25
C TRP A 225 -18.39 -9.01 -2.16
N LEU A 226 -18.60 -10.34 -2.20
CA LEU A 226 -17.73 -11.27 -2.93
C LEU A 226 -17.58 -10.91 -4.42
N ASP A 227 -18.68 -10.53 -5.06
CA ASP A 227 -18.72 -10.12 -6.46
C ASP A 227 -18.02 -8.78 -6.71
N LEU A 228 -17.86 -7.93 -5.67
CA LEU A 228 -17.12 -6.66 -5.79
C LEU A 228 -15.61 -6.90 -5.90
N ILE A 229 -15.06 -7.82 -5.10
CA ILE A 229 -13.64 -8.14 -5.19
C ILE A 229 -13.33 -8.88 -6.49
N GLU A 230 -14.23 -9.76 -6.94
CA GLU A 230 -14.12 -10.41 -8.26
C GLU A 230 -14.15 -9.35 -9.38
N ALA A 231 -15.11 -8.42 -9.34
CA ALA A 231 -15.20 -7.33 -10.30
C ALA A 231 -13.95 -6.45 -10.29
N TYR A 232 -13.38 -6.19 -9.11
CA TYR A 232 -12.13 -5.45 -9.01
C TYR A 232 -10.99 -6.22 -9.69
N CYS A 233 -10.76 -7.49 -9.34
CA CYS A 233 -9.68 -8.31 -9.87
C CYS A 233 -9.80 -8.60 -11.38
N LEU A 234 -11.01 -8.77 -11.90
CA LEU A 234 -11.28 -8.97 -13.34
C LEU A 234 -11.34 -7.66 -14.13
N TYR A 235 -11.27 -6.51 -13.47
CA TYR A 235 -11.51 -5.18 -14.03
C TYR A 235 -12.88 -5.07 -14.73
N LYS A 236 -13.94 -5.05 -13.91
CA LYS A 236 -15.35 -4.86 -14.28
C LYS A 236 -15.92 -3.60 -13.59
N PRO A 237 -15.47 -2.39 -13.97
CA PRO A 237 -15.84 -1.14 -13.29
C PRO A 237 -17.35 -0.87 -13.26
N GLU A 238 -18.11 -1.36 -14.25
CA GLU A 238 -19.57 -1.24 -14.32
C GLU A 238 -20.30 -1.96 -13.18
N VAL A 239 -19.73 -3.06 -12.68
CA VAL A 239 -20.27 -3.78 -11.51
C VAL A 239 -20.08 -2.94 -10.25
N LEU A 240 -18.89 -2.34 -10.09
CA LEU A 240 -18.60 -1.44 -8.98
C LEU A 240 -19.48 -0.19 -9.04
N GLU A 241 -19.63 0.43 -10.21
CA GLU A 241 -20.48 1.60 -10.40
C GLU A 241 -21.93 1.29 -9.99
N LYS A 242 -22.49 0.17 -10.44
CA LYS A 242 -23.85 -0.24 -10.07
C LYS A 242 -24.00 -0.45 -8.56
N ALA A 243 -23.00 -1.03 -7.91
CA ALA A 243 -23.00 -1.31 -6.48
C ALA A 243 -22.94 -0.04 -5.59
N THR A 244 -22.55 1.12 -6.14
CA THR A 244 -22.61 2.39 -5.41
C THR A 244 -24.04 2.81 -5.02
N ARG A 245 -25.06 2.23 -5.66
CA ARG A 245 -26.48 2.52 -5.40
C ARG A 245 -27.08 1.70 -4.25
N ASP A 246 -26.34 0.72 -3.75
CA ASP A 246 -26.75 -0.15 -2.64
C ASP A 246 -26.12 0.33 -1.33
N GLU A 247 -26.93 0.53 -0.29
CA GLU A 247 -26.49 1.13 0.98
C GLU A 247 -25.43 0.29 1.72
N ASN A 248 -25.44 -1.03 1.58
CA ASN A 248 -24.49 -1.91 2.24
C ASN A 248 -23.19 -2.06 1.43
N ARG A 249 -23.30 -2.03 0.10
CA ARG A 249 -22.20 -2.31 -0.82
C ARG A 249 -21.46 -1.05 -1.28
N LYS A 250 -22.10 0.14 -1.19
CA LYS A 250 -21.53 1.40 -1.68
C LYS A 250 -20.15 1.72 -1.13
N TYR A 251 -19.91 1.42 0.15
CA TYR A 251 -18.64 1.75 0.81
C TYR A 251 -17.47 1.07 0.11
N MET A 252 -17.57 -0.24 -0.10
CA MET A 252 -16.50 -1.01 -0.75
C MET A 252 -16.42 -0.71 -2.24
N ALA A 253 -17.57 -0.57 -2.91
CA ALA A 253 -17.61 -0.25 -4.32
C ALA A 253 -16.92 1.09 -4.66
N ILE A 254 -17.11 2.12 -3.84
CA ILE A 254 -16.45 3.42 -4.00
C ILE A 254 -14.94 3.29 -3.77
N TYR A 255 -14.50 2.56 -2.74
CA TYR A 255 -13.08 2.37 -2.47
C TYR A 255 -12.37 1.59 -3.58
N LEU A 256 -12.94 0.46 -4.01
CA LEU A 256 -12.38 -0.34 -5.11
C LEU A 256 -12.35 0.45 -6.43
N SER A 257 -13.39 1.24 -6.72
CA SER A 257 -13.38 2.14 -7.88
C SER A 257 -12.23 3.15 -7.80
N ALA A 258 -11.96 3.72 -6.63
CA ALA A 258 -10.82 4.62 -6.42
C ALA A 258 -9.45 3.91 -6.51
N LEU A 259 -9.37 2.61 -6.22
CA LEU A 259 -8.15 1.83 -6.43
C LEU A 259 -7.90 1.48 -7.91
N GLN A 260 -8.96 1.36 -8.72
CA GLN A 260 -8.84 1.06 -10.15
C GLN A 260 -8.37 2.25 -10.99
N THR A 261 -8.53 3.48 -10.51
CA THR A 261 -8.16 4.67 -11.27
C THR A 261 -6.66 4.91 -11.23
N ASP A 262 -6.12 5.35 -12.38
CA ASP A 262 -4.72 5.74 -12.50
C ASP A 262 -4.62 7.26 -12.75
N PRO A 263 -4.09 8.05 -11.81
CA PRO A 263 -3.94 9.49 -12.00
C PRO A 263 -2.92 9.87 -13.08
N GLU A 264 -1.96 9.01 -13.43
CA GLU A 264 -1.00 9.27 -14.52
C GLU A 264 -1.65 9.08 -15.91
N LEU A 265 -2.77 8.35 -16.01
CA LEU A 265 -3.35 7.98 -17.31
C LEU A 265 -4.75 8.59 -17.56
N ASP A 266 -5.55 8.75 -16.51
CA ASP A 266 -6.83 9.49 -16.52
C ASP A 266 -7.00 10.31 -15.23
N ALA A 267 -6.30 11.44 -15.19
CA ALA A 267 -6.33 12.38 -14.07
C ALA A 267 -7.76 12.85 -13.71
N LYS A 268 -8.65 13.02 -14.70
CA LYS A 268 -10.01 13.53 -14.47
C LYS A 268 -10.86 12.48 -13.75
N GLN A 269 -10.85 11.24 -14.24
CA GLN A 269 -11.58 10.15 -13.61
C GLN A 269 -11.00 9.81 -12.23
N ALA A 270 -9.67 9.86 -12.08
CA ALA A 270 -9.00 9.68 -10.80
C ALA A 270 -9.47 10.72 -9.77
N MET A 271 -9.42 12.02 -10.10
CA MET A 271 -9.91 13.09 -9.22
C MET A 271 -11.38 12.89 -8.83
N SER A 272 -12.25 12.56 -9.79
CA SER A 272 -13.68 12.33 -9.50
C SER A 272 -13.89 11.18 -8.50
N SER A 273 -13.11 10.11 -8.65
CA SER A 273 -13.19 8.93 -7.78
C SER A 273 -12.68 9.23 -6.37
N TYR A 274 -11.57 9.97 -6.25
CA TYR A 274 -11.04 10.39 -4.95
C TYR A 274 -11.95 11.36 -4.21
N GLU A 275 -12.56 12.33 -4.92
CA GLU A 275 -13.56 13.22 -4.32
C GLU A 275 -14.80 12.48 -3.85
N THR A 276 -15.24 11.47 -4.59
CA THR A 276 -16.37 10.62 -4.19
C THR A 276 -16.04 9.85 -2.92
N LEU A 277 -14.83 9.30 -2.82
CA LEU A 277 -14.36 8.61 -1.62
C LEU A 277 -14.20 9.55 -0.43
N LEU A 278 -13.62 10.75 -0.60
CA LEU A 278 -13.45 11.71 0.50
C LEU A 278 -14.78 12.29 0.99
N LYS A 279 -15.82 12.37 0.14
CA LYS A 279 -17.19 12.71 0.60
C LYS A 279 -17.80 11.61 1.46
N LEU A 280 -17.45 10.35 1.19
CA LEU A 280 -17.93 9.20 1.95
C LEU A 280 -17.15 9.02 3.26
N GLU A 281 -15.83 9.17 3.20
CA GLU A 281 -14.90 9.00 4.32
C GLU A 281 -13.83 10.11 4.27
N PRO A 282 -14.10 11.26 4.91
CA PRO A 282 -13.17 12.39 4.94
C PRO A 282 -11.81 12.07 5.58
N ALA A 283 -11.75 11.09 6.49
CA ALA A 283 -10.49 10.64 7.12
C ALA A 283 -9.64 9.69 6.24
N CYS A 284 -10.00 9.50 4.96
CA CYS A 284 -9.27 8.60 4.06
C CYS A 284 -7.95 9.22 3.55
N ILE A 285 -6.86 9.07 4.32
CA ILE A 285 -5.53 9.57 3.94
C ILE A 285 -5.06 9.07 2.57
N ARG A 286 -5.38 7.81 2.20
CA ARG A 286 -4.98 7.26 0.90
C ARG A 286 -5.57 8.08 -0.24
N ALA A 287 -6.86 8.39 -0.17
CA ALA A 287 -7.56 9.17 -1.19
C ALA A 287 -6.99 10.59 -1.30
N LEU A 288 -6.77 11.25 -0.16
CA LEU A 288 -6.16 12.58 -0.14
C LEU A 288 -4.73 12.57 -0.72
N ASP A 289 -3.90 11.59 -0.35
CA ASP A 289 -2.54 11.52 -0.88
C ASP A 289 -2.53 11.21 -2.39
N GLN A 290 -3.41 10.35 -2.88
CA GLN A 290 -3.52 10.04 -4.32
C GLN A 290 -3.87 11.27 -5.16
N MET A 291 -4.58 12.26 -4.62
CA MET A 291 -4.81 13.53 -5.33
C MET A 291 -3.51 14.29 -5.61
N ASN A 292 -2.44 14.09 -4.84
CA ASN A 292 -1.13 14.71 -5.11
C ASN A 292 -0.43 14.14 -6.34
N ASP A 293 -0.92 13.03 -6.91
CA ASP A 293 -0.38 12.46 -8.15
C ASP A 293 -1.01 13.12 -9.40
N VAL A 294 -2.01 14.00 -9.23
CA VAL A 294 -2.63 14.75 -10.34
C VAL A 294 -1.98 16.14 -10.46
N PRO A 295 -1.11 16.36 -11.47
CA PRO A 295 -0.22 17.52 -11.53
C PRO A 295 -0.94 18.76 -12.08
N SER A 296 -1.84 19.35 -11.29
CA SER A 296 -2.44 20.65 -11.61
C SER A 296 -2.25 21.63 -10.45
N LEU A 297 -1.88 22.87 -10.79
CA LEU A 297 -1.58 23.91 -9.79
C LEU A 297 -2.72 24.12 -8.79
N GLY A 298 -3.96 24.20 -9.29
CA GLY A 298 -5.15 24.39 -8.45
C GLY A 298 -5.40 23.22 -7.51
N ASN A 299 -5.28 21.98 -8.00
CA ASN A 299 -5.42 20.78 -7.18
C ASN A 299 -4.34 20.70 -6.11
N LEU A 300 -3.06 20.77 -6.51
CA LEU A 300 -1.94 20.63 -5.59
C LEU A 300 -1.93 21.74 -4.52
N SER A 301 -2.27 22.98 -4.90
CA SER A 301 -2.42 24.08 -3.96
C SER A 301 -3.55 23.85 -2.95
N SER A 302 -4.68 23.25 -3.37
CA SER A 302 -5.80 22.94 -2.48
C SER A 302 -5.45 21.79 -1.52
N VAL A 303 -4.89 20.70 -2.05
CA VAL A 303 -4.56 19.49 -1.28
C VAL A 303 -3.44 19.74 -0.27
N THR A 304 -2.35 20.41 -0.69
CA THR A 304 -1.23 20.77 0.20
C THR A 304 -1.47 22.06 1.00
N GLY A 305 -2.61 22.72 0.76
CA GLY A 305 -3.09 23.86 1.50
C GLY A 305 -4.05 23.44 2.59
N GLU A 306 -5.31 23.86 2.46
CA GLU A 306 -6.39 23.70 3.45
C GLU A 306 -6.73 22.23 3.74
N ARG A 307 -6.91 21.40 2.71
CA ARG A 307 -7.47 20.04 2.85
C ARG A 307 -6.62 19.11 3.72
N GLN A 308 -5.30 19.21 3.64
CA GLN A 308 -4.44 18.40 4.52
C GLN A 308 -4.54 18.79 6.00
N TYR A 309 -4.96 20.01 6.32
CA TYR A 309 -5.23 20.42 7.70
C TYR A 309 -6.62 19.97 8.14
N GLU A 310 -7.64 20.08 7.28
CA GLU A 310 -8.99 19.56 7.52
C GLU A 310 -8.99 18.06 7.81
N LEU A 311 -8.17 17.28 7.09
CA LEU A 311 -8.00 15.85 7.35
C LEU A 311 -7.69 15.55 8.83
N TRP A 312 -6.92 16.39 9.52
CA TRP A 312 -6.56 16.11 10.92
C TRP A 312 -7.74 16.22 11.86
N GLU A 313 -8.69 17.10 11.60
CA GLU A 313 -9.93 17.20 12.39
C GLU A 313 -10.69 15.87 12.30
N GLU A 314 -10.85 15.35 11.08
CA GLU A 314 -11.48 14.06 10.81
C GLU A 314 -10.71 12.89 11.46
N LEU A 315 -9.38 12.90 11.42
CA LEU A 315 -8.56 11.88 12.10
C LEU A 315 -8.73 11.95 13.63
N PHE A 316 -8.86 13.13 14.23
CA PHE A 316 -9.10 13.26 15.67
C PHE A 316 -10.46 12.72 16.08
N GLU A 317 -11.50 12.92 15.28
CA GLU A 317 -12.81 12.30 15.51
C GLU A 317 -12.74 10.77 15.47
N LYS A 318 -12.02 10.20 14.49
CA LYS A 318 -11.81 8.74 14.42
C LYS A 318 -11.00 8.22 15.60
N LEU A 319 -9.99 8.96 16.06
CA LEU A 319 -9.24 8.63 17.27
C LEU A 319 -10.16 8.63 18.49
N GLN A 320 -10.99 9.67 18.66
CA GLN A 320 -11.93 9.78 19.79
C GLN A 320 -12.88 8.56 19.87
N ALA A 321 -13.40 8.12 18.74
CA ALA A 321 -14.28 6.94 18.64
C ALA A 321 -13.55 5.59 18.83
N GLY A 322 -12.21 5.60 18.82
CA GLY A 322 -11.35 4.44 18.91
C GLY A 322 -10.84 4.12 20.33
N ASN A 323 -9.93 3.15 20.39
CA ASN A 323 -9.31 2.70 21.63
C ASN A 323 -8.06 3.54 21.94
N LEU A 324 -8.29 4.68 22.60
CA LEU A 324 -7.23 5.60 23.01
C LEU A 324 -6.82 5.41 24.47
N PRO A 325 -5.51 5.56 24.77
CA PRO A 325 -5.04 5.81 26.11
C PRO A 325 -5.68 7.07 26.70
N LYS A 326 -5.83 7.10 28.04
CA LYS A 326 -6.57 8.16 28.74
C LYS A 326 -6.06 9.58 28.44
N ILE A 327 -4.75 9.80 28.52
CA ILE A 327 -4.14 11.13 28.34
C ILE A 327 -4.43 11.73 26.95
N PRO A 328 -4.12 11.06 25.82
CA PRO A 328 -4.46 11.59 24.50
C PRO A 328 -5.97 11.71 24.30
N ARG A 329 -6.80 10.82 24.87
CA ARG A 329 -8.27 10.93 24.83
C ARG A 329 -8.76 12.22 25.49
N ASP A 330 -8.36 12.49 26.73
CA ASP A 330 -8.77 13.70 27.48
C ASP A 330 -8.40 14.99 26.70
N HIS A 331 -7.24 15.00 26.03
CA HIS A 331 -6.81 16.14 25.22
C HIS A 331 -7.58 16.29 23.90
N ILE A 332 -7.95 15.17 23.25
CA ILE A 332 -8.77 15.18 22.03
C ILE A 332 -10.19 15.62 22.37
N ASP A 333 -10.78 15.09 23.44
CA ASP A 333 -12.11 15.47 23.91
C ASP A 333 -12.17 16.98 24.21
N ALA A 334 -11.17 17.49 24.92
CA ALA A 334 -11.05 18.93 25.16
C ALA A 334 -10.89 19.71 23.85
N HIS A 335 -10.09 19.23 22.90
CA HIS A 335 -9.89 19.91 21.62
C HIS A 335 -11.19 20.00 20.81
N LEU A 336 -11.91 18.88 20.66
CA LEU A 336 -13.15 18.81 19.88
C LEU A 336 -14.31 19.56 20.56
N ALA A 337 -14.30 19.70 21.89
CA ALA A 337 -15.30 20.49 22.62
C ALA A 337 -15.15 22.01 22.43
N PHE A 338 -13.97 22.51 22.06
CA PHE A 338 -13.72 23.93 21.82
C PHE A 338 -13.61 24.23 20.31
N LEU A 339 -14.57 24.98 19.77
CA LEU A 339 -14.62 25.45 18.36
C LEU A 339 -13.50 26.47 18.02
N PHE A 340 -12.22 26.09 18.07
CA PHE A 340 -11.11 26.97 17.70
C PHE A 340 -10.39 26.53 16.42
N LYS A 341 -10.57 27.37 15.38
CA LYS A 341 -9.83 27.33 14.11
C LYS A 341 -8.40 27.90 14.25
N SER A 342 -7.45 27.13 13.70
CA SER A 342 -6.37 27.56 12.79
C SER A 342 -4.95 27.99 13.22
N LYS A 343 -4.52 28.07 14.49
CA LYS A 343 -3.08 28.33 14.79
C LYS A 343 -2.33 27.39 15.74
N ALA A 344 -3.02 26.59 16.55
CA ALA A 344 -2.39 25.57 17.40
C ALA A 344 -2.47 24.15 16.80
N ALA A 345 -2.96 23.99 15.57
CA ALA A 345 -3.22 22.69 14.96
C ALA A 345 -1.95 21.82 14.84
N LEU A 346 -0.82 22.43 14.46
CA LEU A 346 0.45 21.71 14.34
C LEU A 346 1.00 21.28 15.70
N SER A 347 1.05 22.18 16.68
CA SER A 347 1.52 21.84 18.03
C SER A 347 0.60 20.85 18.75
N PHE A 348 -0.72 20.91 18.47
CA PHE A 348 -1.68 19.93 18.96
C PHE A 348 -1.43 18.55 18.36
N ARG A 349 -1.29 18.46 17.03
CA ARG A 349 -0.94 17.23 16.31
C ARG A 349 0.36 16.62 16.82
N GLU A 350 1.39 17.44 16.99
CA GLU A 350 2.68 17.01 17.54
C GLU A 350 2.50 16.41 18.94
N ARG A 351 1.74 17.09 19.80
CA ARG A 351 1.45 16.64 21.16
C ARG A 351 0.73 15.30 21.18
N ILE A 352 -0.34 15.13 20.41
CA ILE A 352 -1.11 13.89 20.35
C ILE A 352 -0.24 12.75 19.81
N THR A 353 0.48 12.97 18.71
CA THR A 353 1.36 11.97 18.11
C THR A 353 2.42 11.50 19.11
N ARG A 354 3.05 12.43 19.83
CA ARG A 354 4.05 12.12 20.85
C ARG A 354 3.46 11.33 22.03
N GLN A 355 2.27 11.72 22.50
CA GLN A 355 1.57 11.02 23.59
C GLN A 355 1.20 9.58 23.22
N MET A 356 0.75 9.36 21.98
CA MET A 356 0.48 8.03 21.46
C MET A 356 1.76 7.18 21.41
N LYS A 357 2.86 7.74 20.87
CA LYS A 357 4.17 7.08 20.84
C LYS A 357 4.75 6.80 22.23
N SER A 358 4.41 7.58 23.26
CA SER A 358 4.86 7.32 24.63
C SER A 358 3.91 6.42 25.44
N SER A 359 2.86 5.88 24.82
CA SER A 359 1.87 5.07 25.53
C SER A 359 2.37 3.65 25.79
N ASP A 360 2.05 3.11 26.97
CA ASP A 360 2.44 1.76 27.36
C ASP A 360 1.88 0.71 26.40
N SER A 361 2.73 -0.23 25.98
CA SER A 361 2.40 -1.29 25.02
C SER A 361 1.51 -2.42 25.56
N THR A 362 0.95 -2.28 26.76
CA THR A 362 0.18 -3.36 27.43
C THR A 362 -1.32 -3.32 27.22
N GLN A 363 -1.87 -2.21 26.71
CA GLN A 363 -3.33 -2.02 26.74
C GLN A 363 -4.05 -2.73 25.59
N HIS A 364 -3.46 -2.73 24.39
CA HIS A 364 -4.08 -3.26 23.18
C HIS A 364 -3.03 -3.80 22.21
N GLU A 365 -3.41 -4.76 21.38
CA GLU A 365 -2.64 -5.20 20.22
C GLU A 365 -3.45 -4.95 18.93
N PRO A 366 -2.91 -4.26 17.91
CA PRO A 366 -1.65 -3.54 17.92
C PRO A 366 -1.60 -2.40 18.96
N SER A 367 -0.39 -2.02 19.39
CA SER A 367 -0.21 -1.04 20.46
C SER A 367 -0.61 0.38 20.05
N ALA A 368 -0.96 1.23 21.03
CA ALA A 368 -1.20 2.66 20.78
C ALA A 368 0.07 3.38 20.28
N ASN A 369 1.25 2.91 20.68
CA ASN A 369 2.52 3.40 20.16
C ASN A 369 2.61 3.24 18.64
N ALA A 370 2.35 2.04 18.10
CA ALA A 370 2.38 1.81 16.66
C ALA A 370 1.37 2.67 15.90
N LEU A 371 0.19 2.96 16.48
CA LEU A 371 -0.75 3.93 15.90
C LEU A 371 -0.16 5.34 15.89
N GLY A 372 0.54 5.73 16.97
CA GLY A 372 1.32 6.96 17.03
C GLY A 372 2.41 7.06 15.96
N GLN A 373 3.06 5.94 15.62
CA GLN A 373 4.04 5.89 14.52
C GLN A 373 3.33 6.12 13.17
N LEU A 374 2.20 5.46 12.92
CA LEU A 374 1.41 5.69 11.70
C LEU A 374 0.92 7.15 11.58
N LEU A 375 0.53 7.80 12.68
CA LEU A 375 0.19 9.24 12.68
C LEU A 375 1.41 10.12 12.35
N GLN A 376 2.61 9.73 12.80
CA GLN A 376 3.85 10.41 12.41
C GLN A 376 4.16 10.20 10.92
N GLU A 377 3.93 9.01 10.37
CA GLU A 377 4.08 8.71 8.94
C GLU A 377 3.15 9.56 8.07
N VAL A 378 1.87 9.72 8.46
CA VAL A 378 0.94 10.67 7.82
C VAL A 378 1.51 12.09 7.86
N SER A 379 2.21 12.43 8.94
CA SER A 379 2.86 13.73 9.08
C SER A 379 4.04 13.96 8.20
N TYR A 380 4.91 12.99 8.12
CA TYR A 380 6.04 13.04 7.21
C TYR A 380 5.58 13.11 5.75
N LEU A 381 4.62 12.27 5.35
CA LEU A 381 4.07 12.24 4.00
C LEU A 381 3.52 13.61 3.58
N LEU A 382 2.59 14.17 4.35
CA LEU A 382 1.93 15.43 4.03
C LEU A 382 2.90 16.63 4.01
N VAL A 383 3.87 16.66 4.92
CA VAL A 383 4.95 17.66 4.91
C VAL A 383 5.77 17.54 3.64
N CYS A 384 6.17 16.33 3.24
CA CYS A 384 6.90 16.11 1.99
C CYS A 384 6.10 16.52 0.76
N ARG A 385 4.79 16.21 0.70
CA ARG A 385 3.92 16.67 -0.40
C ARG A 385 3.88 18.19 -0.49
N LYS A 386 3.74 18.88 0.65
CA LYS A 386 3.79 20.34 0.71
C LYS A 386 5.13 20.91 0.26
N MET A 387 6.25 20.37 0.75
CA MET A 387 7.58 20.85 0.35
C MET A 387 7.81 20.62 -1.14
N ARG A 388 7.40 19.46 -1.67
CA ARG A 388 7.47 19.15 -3.10
C ARG A 388 6.64 20.10 -3.94
N PHE A 389 5.42 20.43 -3.50
CA PHE A 389 4.60 21.43 -4.19
C PHE A 389 5.29 22.80 -4.25
N LEU A 390 5.82 23.28 -3.12
CA LEU A 390 6.49 24.58 -3.06
C LEU A 390 7.76 24.65 -3.91
N THR A 391 8.54 23.57 -3.93
CA THR A 391 9.81 23.47 -4.66
C THR A 391 9.60 23.14 -6.14
N ASP A 392 9.06 21.97 -6.43
CA ASP A 392 9.00 21.41 -7.80
C ASP A 392 7.92 22.09 -8.66
N PHE A 393 6.79 22.54 -8.08
CA PHE A 393 5.67 23.11 -8.84
C PHE A 393 5.57 24.63 -8.73
N PHE A 394 5.76 25.17 -7.53
CA PHE A 394 5.63 26.61 -7.29
C PHE A 394 6.96 27.36 -7.40
N SER A 395 8.10 26.65 -7.37
CA SER A 395 9.46 27.21 -7.51
C SER A 395 9.74 28.36 -6.52
N VAL A 396 9.27 28.23 -5.28
CA VAL A 396 9.51 29.21 -4.20
C VAL A 396 10.40 28.65 -3.11
N ASN A 397 11.04 29.54 -2.35
CA ASN A 397 11.82 29.18 -1.18
C ASN A 397 10.92 28.51 -0.11
N PRO A 398 11.20 27.25 0.29
CA PRO A 398 10.42 26.52 1.29
C PRO A 398 11.00 26.61 2.71
N ASP A 399 12.13 27.27 2.95
CA ASP A 399 12.90 27.18 4.20
C ASP A 399 12.08 27.59 5.44
N ASN A 400 11.28 28.65 5.35
CA ASN A 400 10.35 29.04 6.42
C ASN A 400 9.29 27.96 6.71
N GLN A 401 8.89 27.21 5.68
CA GLN A 401 7.93 26.11 5.81
C GLN A 401 8.60 24.85 6.35
N ILE A 402 9.87 24.61 6.02
CA ILE A 402 10.69 23.56 6.62
C ILE A 402 10.80 23.79 8.12
N GLU A 403 11.22 24.99 8.54
CA GLU A 403 11.34 25.37 9.97
C GLU A 403 10.00 25.20 10.71
N LEU A 404 8.89 25.61 10.10
CA LEU A 404 7.55 25.48 10.69
C LEU A 404 7.11 24.03 10.94
N HIS A 405 7.58 23.06 10.14
CA HIS A 405 7.13 21.67 10.20
C HIS A 405 8.18 20.70 10.75
N GLU A 406 9.39 21.16 11.06
CA GLU A 406 10.50 20.32 11.53
C GLU A 406 10.12 19.51 12.79
N SER A 407 9.42 20.14 13.74
CA SER A 407 9.01 19.48 14.99
C SER A 407 8.00 18.34 14.77
N LEU A 408 7.17 18.41 13.72
CA LEU A 408 6.18 17.37 13.41
C LEU A 408 6.83 16.07 12.95
N VAL A 409 7.96 16.18 12.25
CA VAL A 409 8.70 15.04 11.70
C VAL A 409 9.88 14.62 12.58
N ALA A 410 10.08 15.29 13.71
CA ALA A 410 11.12 14.95 14.66
C ALA A 410 10.97 13.50 15.16
N GLY A 411 12.01 12.70 15.01
CA GLY A 411 12.01 11.27 15.37
C GLY A 411 11.42 10.32 14.31
N HIS A 412 11.02 10.82 13.14
CA HIS A 412 10.79 9.99 11.96
C HIS A 412 12.14 9.61 11.32
N PRO A 413 12.37 8.39 10.81
CA PRO A 413 13.68 7.99 10.27
C PRO A 413 14.18 8.82 9.08
N TYR A 414 13.26 9.35 8.27
CA TYR A 414 13.58 10.28 7.20
C TYR A 414 13.38 11.76 7.57
N GLY A 415 12.96 12.04 8.81
CA GLY A 415 12.80 13.39 9.35
C GLY A 415 14.07 14.24 9.27
N PRO A 416 15.27 13.71 9.65
CA PRO A 416 16.54 14.43 9.55
C PRO A 416 16.91 14.90 8.14
N TYR A 417 16.26 14.36 7.10
CA TYR A 417 16.55 14.68 5.70
C TYR A 417 15.52 15.63 5.09
N LEU A 418 14.62 16.24 5.89
CA LEU A 418 13.64 17.20 5.37
C LEU A 418 14.29 18.37 4.61
N LYS A 419 15.54 18.72 4.97
CA LYS A 419 16.34 19.75 4.32
C LYS A 419 16.78 19.42 2.88
N ILE A 420 16.48 18.23 2.33
CA ILE A 420 16.63 17.97 0.89
C ILE A 420 15.79 18.91 0.02
N TYR A 421 14.74 19.53 0.58
CA TYR A 421 13.93 20.54 -0.09
C TYR A 421 14.47 21.97 0.08
N SER A 422 15.52 22.21 0.85
CA SER A 422 15.98 23.56 1.17
C SER A 422 16.40 24.36 -0.07
N SER A 423 16.22 25.68 -0.02
CA SER A 423 16.77 26.57 -1.05
C SER A 423 18.29 26.77 -0.93
N ILE A 424 18.90 26.31 0.16
CA ILE A 424 20.33 26.43 0.47
C ILE A 424 21.06 25.16 -0.03
N PRO A 425 21.90 25.23 -1.09
CA PRO A 425 22.51 24.04 -1.67
C PRO A 425 23.37 23.22 -0.70
N ALA A 426 24.05 23.90 0.24
CA ALA A 426 24.87 23.25 1.25
C ALA A 426 24.03 22.38 2.22
N ASP A 427 22.81 22.82 2.55
CA ASP A 427 21.89 22.06 3.41
C ASP A 427 21.39 20.81 2.68
N VAL A 428 21.12 20.92 1.37
CA VAL A 428 20.69 19.79 0.54
C VAL A 428 21.80 18.74 0.43
N GLU A 429 23.02 19.16 0.11
CA GLU A 429 24.18 18.27 0.00
C GLU A 429 24.49 17.57 1.35
N ALA A 430 24.46 18.32 2.45
CA ALA A 430 24.64 17.76 3.79
C ALA A 430 23.54 16.75 4.15
N SER A 431 22.30 17.00 3.73
CA SER A 431 21.16 16.10 3.96
C SER A 431 21.34 14.77 3.24
N TYR A 432 21.76 14.77 1.97
CA TYR A 432 22.01 13.52 1.24
C TYR A 432 23.21 12.74 1.79
N LYS A 433 24.29 13.43 2.17
CA LYS A 433 25.45 12.78 2.81
C LYS A 433 25.07 12.14 4.15
N ASN A 434 24.27 12.83 4.97
CA ASN A 434 23.75 12.29 6.22
C ASN A 434 22.84 11.08 5.97
N MET A 435 21.93 11.18 5.01
CA MET A 435 21.03 10.09 4.64
C MET A 435 21.81 8.85 4.24
N PHE A 436 22.78 8.98 3.32
CA PHE A 436 23.60 7.86 2.90
C PHE A 436 24.39 7.24 4.07
N GLY A 437 24.86 8.05 5.01
CA GLY A 437 25.59 7.58 6.19
C GLY A 437 24.75 6.89 7.27
N SER A 438 23.41 6.99 7.24
CA SER A 438 22.58 6.55 8.37
C SER A 438 21.20 5.95 8.02
N TYR A 439 20.87 5.78 6.74
CA TYR A 439 19.64 5.07 6.34
C TYR A 439 19.67 3.57 6.72
N ASP A 440 18.50 3.00 7.00
CA ASP A 440 18.35 1.54 7.09
C ASP A 440 18.02 0.96 5.70
N PRO A 441 18.89 0.12 5.11
CA PRO A 441 18.62 -0.50 3.82
C PRO A 441 17.41 -1.43 3.81
N ASN A 442 16.91 -1.90 4.96
CA ASN A 442 15.73 -2.77 5.04
C ASN A 442 14.42 -1.98 5.22
N GLU A 443 14.49 -0.67 5.49
CA GLU A 443 13.30 0.19 5.57
C GLU A 443 13.11 1.07 4.33
N LEU A 444 14.11 1.17 3.46
CA LEU A 444 14.05 2.01 2.27
C LEU A 444 13.08 1.42 1.24
N GLU A 445 12.09 2.21 0.84
CA GLU A 445 11.00 1.82 -0.05
C GLU A 445 10.97 2.70 -1.32
N ILE A 446 10.37 2.19 -2.41
CA ILE A 446 10.17 3.02 -3.61
C ILE A 446 9.20 4.19 -3.36
N SER A 447 8.37 4.13 -2.31
CA SER A 447 7.48 5.23 -1.91
C SER A 447 8.24 6.53 -1.57
N VAL A 448 9.52 6.44 -1.20
CA VAL A 448 10.42 7.60 -1.03
C VAL A 448 11.23 7.93 -2.29
N GLY A 449 10.71 7.60 -3.47
CA GLY A 449 11.40 7.70 -4.76
C GLY A 449 12.04 9.06 -5.07
N LYS A 450 11.53 10.17 -4.53
CA LYS A 450 12.19 11.50 -4.65
C LYS A 450 13.52 11.54 -3.91
N LEU A 451 13.58 11.06 -2.66
CA LEU A 451 14.82 10.98 -1.87
C LEU A 451 15.88 10.15 -2.62
N ILE A 452 15.46 9.08 -3.29
CA ILE A 452 16.38 8.23 -4.06
C ILE A 452 16.81 8.92 -5.36
N THR A 453 15.85 9.40 -6.16
CA THR A 453 16.13 9.94 -7.50
C THR A 453 16.99 11.20 -7.45
N ASP A 454 16.66 12.13 -6.57
CA ASP A 454 17.33 13.43 -6.51
C ASP A 454 18.74 13.30 -5.91
N SER A 455 19.00 12.25 -5.12
CA SER A 455 20.34 11.97 -4.57
C SER A 455 21.43 11.78 -5.63
N TYR A 456 21.05 11.39 -6.86
CA TYR A 456 21.98 11.31 -8.01
C TYR A 456 22.71 12.64 -8.28
N GLY A 457 22.08 13.78 -7.96
CA GLY A 457 22.69 15.10 -8.13
C GLY A 457 23.71 15.49 -7.05
N TYR A 458 23.76 14.74 -5.94
CA TYR A 458 24.49 15.14 -4.71
C TYR A 458 25.43 14.05 -4.17
N LEU A 459 25.26 12.80 -4.57
CA LEU A 459 26.08 11.66 -4.17
C LEU A 459 26.95 11.15 -5.32
N GLN A 460 27.94 10.31 -5.00
CA GLN A 460 28.63 9.53 -6.03
C GLN A 460 27.66 8.52 -6.68
N TYR A 461 27.97 8.11 -7.90
CA TYR A 461 27.09 7.21 -8.65
C TYR A 461 26.89 5.87 -7.92
N GLU A 462 27.95 5.32 -7.32
CA GLU A 462 27.93 4.07 -6.56
C GLU A 462 27.03 4.17 -5.32
N ASP A 463 27.09 5.29 -4.60
CA ASP A 463 26.27 5.55 -3.41
C ASP A 463 24.78 5.69 -3.78
N TYR A 464 24.48 6.42 -4.86
CA TYR A 464 23.13 6.48 -5.43
C TYR A 464 22.60 5.10 -5.82
N MET A 465 23.43 4.30 -6.49
CA MET A 465 23.07 2.94 -6.90
C MET A 465 22.79 2.05 -5.69
N GLN A 466 23.55 2.19 -4.60
CA GLN A 466 23.31 1.44 -3.37
C GLN A 466 21.95 1.78 -2.74
N LEU A 467 21.58 3.07 -2.68
CA LEU A 467 20.25 3.48 -2.21
C LEU A 467 19.14 2.91 -3.09
N LYS A 468 19.31 3.02 -4.41
CA LYS A 468 18.35 2.48 -5.37
C LYS A 468 18.17 0.96 -5.20
N ASP A 469 19.28 0.23 -5.11
CA ASP A 469 19.26 -1.23 -4.99
C ASP A 469 18.66 -1.67 -3.65
N ALA A 470 18.92 -0.94 -2.55
CA ALA A 470 18.24 -1.18 -1.27
C ALA A 470 16.71 -1.06 -1.39
N ALA A 471 16.21 0.01 -2.03
CA ALA A 471 14.77 0.19 -2.24
C ALA A 471 14.16 -0.89 -3.13
N VAL A 472 14.84 -1.27 -4.22
CA VAL A 472 14.38 -2.34 -5.13
C VAL A 472 14.38 -3.70 -4.43
N ASN A 473 15.37 -3.97 -3.58
CA ASN A 473 15.44 -5.21 -2.80
C ASN A 473 14.30 -5.34 -1.80
N ASN A 474 13.65 -4.24 -1.42
CA ASN A 474 12.48 -4.24 -0.55
C ASN A 474 11.15 -4.42 -1.27
N LEU A 475 11.12 -4.51 -2.59
CA LEU A 475 9.89 -4.78 -3.33
C LEU A 475 9.35 -6.18 -3.07
N ASP A 476 8.03 -6.26 -2.95
CA ASP A 476 7.28 -7.50 -2.91
C ASP A 476 6.62 -7.76 -4.28
N PRO A 477 6.34 -9.04 -4.64
CA PRO A 477 5.65 -9.38 -5.88
C PRO A 477 4.14 -9.10 -5.75
N VAL A 478 3.77 -7.84 -5.47
CA VAL A 478 2.38 -7.37 -5.36
C VAL A 478 2.13 -6.23 -6.33
N PHE A 479 0.86 -6.06 -6.73
CA PHE A 479 0.49 -5.15 -7.82
C PHE A 479 1.04 -3.72 -7.64
N TYR A 480 0.88 -3.14 -6.45
CA TYR A 480 1.31 -1.76 -6.20
C TYR A 480 2.83 -1.59 -6.29
N ASP A 481 3.61 -2.46 -5.66
CA ASP A 481 5.08 -2.40 -5.68
C ASP A 481 5.62 -2.50 -7.11
N GLN A 482 5.10 -3.43 -7.91
CA GLN A 482 5.51 -3.60 -9.29
C GLN A 482 5.10 -2.41 -10.17
N LEU A 483 3.90 -1.84 -9.95
CA LEU A 483 3.45 -0.63 -10.63
C LEU A 483 4.30 0.61 -10.26
N GLN A 484 4.62 0.79 -8.97
CA GLN A 484 5.51 1.88 -8.56
C GLN A 484 6.92 1.68 -9.09
N TYR A 485 7.41 0.44 -9.13
CA TYR A 485 8.73 0.14 -9.67
C TYR A 485 8.81 0.45 -11.16
N SER A 486 7.81 0.09 -11.96
CA SER A 486 7.79 0.44 -13.38
C SER A 486 7.81 1.96 -13.57
N ARG A 487 7.04 2.71 -12.79
CA ARG A 487 7.00 4.19 -12.85
C ARG A 487 8.31 4.82 -12.44
N PHE A 488 8.94 4.29 -11.41
CA PHE A 488 10.27 4.71 -10.96
C PHE A 488 11.32 4.43 -12.04
N LEU A 489 11.27 3.24 -12.66
CA LEU A 489 12.21 2.81 -13.69
C LEU A 489 12.15 3.70 -14.94
N VAL A 490 10.96 3.96 -15.48
CA VAL A 490 10.82 4.74 -16.74
C VAL A 490 11.21 6.22 -16.59
N LYS A 491 11.29 6.74 -15.36
CA LYS A 491 11.77 8.09 -15.07
C LYS A 491 13.31 8.20 -15.08
N GLN A 492 14.02 7.07 -15.15
CA GLN A 492 15.49 7.06 -15.24
C GLN A 492 15.95 7.33 -16.68
N ARG A 493 17.02 8.13 -16.85
CA ARG A 493 17.54 8.55 -18.17
C ARG A 493 17.88 7.40 -19.12
N ALA A 494 18.34 6.26 -18.61
CA ALA A 494 18.80 5.11 -19.40
C ALA A 494 18.23 3.81 -18.84
N TYR A 495 16.91 3.73 -18.70
CA TYR A 495 16.26 2.55 -18.14
C TYR A 495 16.31 1.34 -19.08
N SER A 496 16.35 0.14 -18.50
CA SER A 496 16.36 -1.12 -19.25
C SER A 496 14.95 -1.51 -19.70
N ARG A 497 14.72 -1.59 -21.03
CA ARG A 497 13.46 -2.11 -21.57
C ARG A 497 13.25 -3.59 -21.28
N ASN A 498 14.32 -4.37 -21.17
CA ASN A 498 14.24 -5.79 -20.81
C ASN A 498 13.68 -5.94 -19.39
N LEU A 499 14.19 -5.14 -18.46
CA LEU A 499 13.71 -5.10 -17.08
C LEU A 499 12.24 -4.64 -17.02
N LEU A 500 11.85 -3.63 -17.81
CA LEU A 500 10.44 -3.24 -17.92
C LEU A 500 9.57 -4.41 -18.41
N GLY A 501 10.08 -5.19 -19.38
CA GLY A 501 9.41 -6.42 -19.86
C GLY A 501 9.31 -7.50 -18.79
N ASP A 502 10.32 -7.68 -17.94
CA ASP A 502 10.30 -8.60 -16.79
C ASP A 502 9.25 -8.18 -15.76
N ILE A 503 9.19 -6.89 -15.41
CA ILE A 503 8.16 -6.33 -14.52
C ILE A 503 6.76 -6.54 -15.14
N ALA A 504 6.61 -6.27 -16.44
CA ALA A 504 5.34 -6.45 -17.14
C ALA A 504 4.84 -7.91 -17.14
N ARG A 505 5.75 -8.89 -17.31
CA ARG A 505 5.42 -10.32 -17.19
C ARG A 505 5.01 -10.68 -15.76
N THR A 506 5.78 -10.22 -14.78
CA THR A 506 5.46 -10.42 -13.35
C THR A 506 4.09 -9.84 -13.00
N MET A 507 3.72 -8.69 -13.59
CA MET A 507 2.40 -8.10 -13.42
C MET A 507 1.26 -8.94 -14.00
N LEU A 508 1.49 -9.75 -15.05
CA LEU A 508 0.48 -10.71 -15.55
C LEU A 508 0.24 -11.85 -14.56
N GLU A 509 1.29 -12.31 -13.88
CA GLU A 509 1.19 -13.36 -12.85
C GLU A 509 0.47 -12.83 -11.58
N ILE A 510 0.60 -11.54 -11.30
CA ILE A 510 0.01 -10.90 -10.11
C ILE A 510 -1.42 -10.42 -10.35
N SER A 511 -1.65 -9.75 -11.49
CA SER A 511 -2.80 -8.91 -11.75
C SER A 511 -3.11 -8.83 -13.25
N PRO A 512 -3.53 -9.94 -13.87
CA PRO A 512 -3.58 -10.07 -15.33
C PRO A 512 -4.58 -9.15 -16.02
N HIS A 513 -5.63 -8.70 -15.32
CA HIS A 513 -6.74 -8.00 -15.96
C HIS A 513 -6.77 -6.49 -15.74
N GLN A 514 -5.87 -5.92 -14.93
CA GLN A 514 -5.83 -4.48 -14.71
C GLN A 514 -5.30 -3.75 -15.95
N PRO A 515 -5.89 -2.61 -16.37
CA PRO A 515 -5.44 -1.87 -17.55
C PRO A 515 -3.97 -1.49 -17.50
N GLN A 516 -3.44 -1.20 -16.31
CA GLN A 516 -2.02 -0.87 -16.12
C GLN A 516 -1.12 -2.05 -16.47
N THR A 517 -1.50 -3.27 -16.10
CA THR A 517 -0.81 -4.51 -16.48
C THR A 517 -0.84 -4.69 -17.99
N ILE A 518 -2.03 -4.57 -18.59
CA ILE A 518 -2.22 -4.74 -20.04
C ILE A 518 -1.41 -3.69 -20.81
N ALA A 519 -1.53 -2.41 -20.45
CA ALA A 519 -0.80 -1.30 -21.06
C ALA A 519 0.72 -1.50 -21.00
N MET A 520 1.24 -1.92 -19.84
CA MET A 520 2.67 -2.18 -19.66
C MET A 520 3.15 -3.31 -20.58
N ASN A 521 2.35 -4.37 -20.75
CA ASN A 521 2.69 -5.48 -21.64
C ASN A 521 2.61 -5.10 -23.13
N ILE A 522 1.64 -4.27 -23.52
CA ILE A 522 1.59 -3.68 -24.88
C ILE A 522 2.86 -2.86 -25.16
N ASP A 523 3.33 -2.11 -24.17
CA ASP A 523 4.50 -1.23 -24.33
C ASP A 523 5.84 -1.98 -24.32
N ALA A 524 5.98 -2.96 -23.42
CA ALA A 524 7.26 -3.59 -23.12
C ALA A 524 7.48 -4.94 -23.83
N ASN A 525 6.43 -5.74 -24.05
CA ASN A 525 6.54 -7.12 -24.51
C ASN A 525 6.15 -7.29 -25.99
N LYS A 526 7.15 -7.62 -26.82
CA LYS A 526 6.97 -7.80 -28.27
C LYS A 526 6.00 -8.95 -28.55
N GLY A 527 5.00 -8.70 -29.40
CA GLY A 527 4.00 -9.69 -29.81
C GLY A 527 2.80 -9.83 -28.87
N TYR A 528 2.84 -9.27 -27.66
CA TYR A 528 1.73 -9.36 -26.70
C TYR A 528 0.42 -8.81 -27.29
N ALA A 529 0.43 -7.57 -27.80
CA ALA A 529 -0.77 -6.97 -28.37
C ALA A 529 -1.26 -7.67 -29.66
N ASP A 530 -0.39 -8.40 -30.36
CA ASP A 530 -0.80 -9.14 -31.57
C ASP A 530 -1.46 -10.47 -31.18
N GLN A 531 -0.93 -11.14 -30.15
CA GLN A 531 -1.49 -12.38 -29.59
C GLN A 531 -2.85 -12.14 -28.90
N HIS A 532 -3.00 -11.00 -28.22
CA HIS A 532 -4.20 -10.65 -27.44
C HIS A 532 -5.08 -9.60 -28.12
N HIS A 533 -4.94 -9.38 -29.44
CA HIS A 533 -5.59 -8.27 -30.14
C HIS A 533 -7.10 -8.19 -29.91
N THR A 534 -7.81 -9.31 -30.10
CA THR A 534 -9.27 -9.39 -29.94
C THR A 534 -9.70 -9.06 -28.51
N GLU A 535 -9.07 -9.68 -27.51
CA GLU A 535 -9.36 -9.43 -26.10
C GLU A 535 -9.12 -7.96 -25.72
N ILE A 536 -8.00 -7.38 -26.17
CA ILE A 536 -7.65 -5.99 -25.89
C ILE A 536 -8.72 -5.05 -26.44
N LEU A 537 -9.15 -5.25 -27.69
CA LEU A 537 -10.16 -4.41 -28.32
C LEU A 537 -11.53 -4.55 -27.65
N GLU A 538 -11.97 -5.78 -27.38
CA GLU A 538 -13.30 -6.04 -26.81
C GLU A 538 -13.44 -5.53 -25.37
N LYS A 539 -12.40 -5.72 -24.54
CA LYS A 539 -12.47 -5.42 -23.11
C LYS A 539 -11.92 -4.03 -22.75
N TYR A 540 -10.95 -3.53 -23.52
CA TYR A 540 -10.22 -2.32 -23.15
C TYR A 540 -10.09 -1.29 -24.29
N GLY A 541 -10.71 -1.52 -25.45
CA GLY A 541 -10.46 -0.74 -26.67
C GLY A 541 -10.75 0.77 -26.58
N ASP A 542 -11.52 1.19 -25.58
CA ASP A 542 -11.85 2.60 -25.31
C ASP A 542 -11.26 3.10 -23.98
N LYS A 543 -10.26 2.42 -23.44
CA LYS A 543 -9.58 2.84 -22.21
C LYS A 543 -8.40 3.76 -22.56
N PRO A 544 -8.33 4.99 -22.01
CA PRO A 544 -7.24 5.94 -22.31
C PRO A 544 -5.84 5.35 -22.08
N GLU A 545 -5.69 4.50 -21.05
CA GLU A 545 -4.46 3.77 -20.73
C GLU A 545 -3.98 2.89 -21.89
N ILE A 546 -4.91 2.13 -22.46
CA ILE A 546 -4.63 1.18 -23.54
C ILE A 546 -4.38 1.91 -24.85
N LEU A 547 -5.19 2.92 -25.15
CA LEU A 547 -4.99 3.76 -26.33
C LEU A 547 -3.60 4.44 -26.29
N SER A 548 -3.18 4.96 -25.13
CA SER A 548 -1.82 5.50 -24.94
C SER A 548 -0.73 4.46 -25.23
N ALA A 549 -0.87 3.24 -24.70
CA ALA A 549 0.12 2.18 -24.92
C ALA A 549 0.17 1.74 -26.40
N MET A 550 -0.97 1.60 -27.06
CA MET A 550 -1.05 1.25 -28.48
C MET A 550 -0.49 2.35 -29.38
N ALA A 551 -0.80 3.62 -29.10
CA ALA A 551 -0.24 4.76 -29.83
C ALA A 551 1.30 4.80 -29.69
N LYS A 552 1.82 4.68 -28.46
CA LYS A 552 3.27 4.61 -28.21
C LYS A 552 3.93 3.46 -28.95
N ARG A 553 3.28 2.30 -29.04
CA ARG A 553 3.77 1.16 -29.81
C ARG A 553 3.85 1.49 -31.30
N HIS A 554 2.77 1.98 -31.92
CA HIS A 554 2.76 2.29 -33.36
C HIS A 554 3.72 3.42 -33.72
N LEU A 555 3.90 4.43 -32.86
CA LEU A 555 4.92 5.46 -33.02
C LEU A 555 6.34 4.87 -33.09
N ARG A 556 6.66 3.84 -32.29
CA ARG A 556 7.96 3.14 -32.35
C ARG A 556 8.11 2.26 -33.58
N GLU A 557 7.01 1.71 -34.08
CA GLU A 557 6.96 0.91 -35.30
C GLU A 557 6.95 1.79 -36.57
N LEU A 558 6.98 3.12 -36.43
CA LEU A 558 6.86 4.10 -37.52
C LEU A 558 5.56 3.94 -38.33
N ASN A 559 4.50 3.48 -37.65
CA ASN A 559 3.17 3.37 -38.24
C ASN A 559 2.32 4.59 -37.85
N ASP A 560 2.64 5.72 -38.49
CA ASP A 560 2.09 7.02 -38.13
C ASP A 560 0.58 7.12 -38.37
N GLU A 561 0.07 6.49 -39.42
CA GLU A 561 -1.38 6.47 -39.74
C GLU A 561 -2.19 5.83 -38.60
N LYS A 562 -1.76 4.66 -38.09
CA LYS A 562 -2.42 4.03 -36.96
C LYS A 562 -2.21 4.79 -35.66
N ALA A 563 -1.05 5.39 -35.46
CA ALA A 563 -0.78 6.21 -34.28
C ALA A 563 -1.72 7.43 -34.24
N GLU A 564 -1.91 8.12 -35.36
CA GLU A 564 -2.82 9.26 -35.49
C GLU A 564 -4.26 8.85 -35.16
N ASP A 565 -4.78 7.78 -35.76
CA ASP A 565 -6.14 7.28 -35.49
C ASP A 565 -6.38 6.99 -34.00
N ILE A 566 -5.46 6.28 -33.36
CA ILE A 566 -5.56 5.95 -31.93
C ILE A 566 -5.47 7.19 -31.05
N LEU A 567 -4.56 8.12 -31.37
CA LEU A 567 -4.41 9.38 -30.63
C LEU A 567 -5.67 10.25 -30.76
N LEU A 568 -6.30 10.31 -31.93
CA LEU A 568 -7.57 11.01 -32.13
C LEU A 568 -8.72 10.36 -31.36
N ARG A 569 -8.80 9.02 -31.34
CA ARG A 569 -9.76 8.29 -30.49
C ARG A 569 -9.55 8.59 -29.02
N ARG A 570 -8.30 8.60 -28.55
CA ARG A 570 -7.96 9.00 -27.17
C ARG A 570 -8.40 10.44 -26.90
N LEU A 571 -8.12 11.37 -27.81
CA LEU A 571 -8.46 12.78 -27.64
C LEU A 571 -9.97 13.02 -27.48
N ALA A 572 -10.80 12.19 -28.12
CA ALA A 572 -12.25 12.22 -27.96
C ALA A 572 -12.70 11.82 -26.53
N LEU A 573 -11.90 11.03 -25.81
CA LEU A 573 -12.16 10.58 -24.44
C LEU A 573 -11.49 11.50 -23.41
N THR A 574 -10.19 11.76 -23.58
CA THR A 574 -9.37 12.57 -22.69
C THR A 574 -8.80 13.76 -23.45
N LYS A 575 -9.33 14.95 -23.16
CA LYS A 575 -8.80 16.22 -23.70
C LYS A 575 -7.60 16.67 -22.88
N ASP A 576 -6.48 15.96 -22.98
CA ASP A 576 -5.26 16.21 -22.21
C ASP A 576 -4.06 16.61 -23.07
N TYR A 577 -3.10 17.25 -22.40
CA TYR A 577 -1.88 17.77 -22.99
C TYR A 577 -1.03 16.69 -23.67
N GLU A 578 -0.91 15.50 -23.09
CA GLU A 578 0.00 14.46 -23.59
C GLU A 578 -0.41 13.95 -24.97
N THR A 579 -1.72 13.76 -25.20
CA THR A 579 -2.17 13.38 -26.55
C THR A 579 -2.08 14.52 -27.55
N TYR A 580 -2.32 15.78 -27.17
CA TYR A 580 -2.04 16.92 -28.05
C TYR A 580 -0.56 17.01 -28.41
N ALA A 581 0.33 16.88 -27.44
CA ALA A 581 1.78 16.90 -27.67
C ALA A 581 2.23 15.76 -28.60
N SER A 582 1.71 14.55 -28.40
CA SER A 582 2.01 13.40 -29.26
C SER A 582 1.51 13.59 -30.69
N LEU A 583 0.31 14.16 -30.86
CA LEU A 583 -0.24 14.51 -32.19
C LEU A 583 0.59 15.61 -32.86
N ALA A 584 0.98 16.65 -32.12
CA ALA A 584 1.81 17.72 -32.63
C ALA A 584 3.18 17.20 -33.10
N GLU A 585 3.85 16.34 -32.31
CA GLU A 585 5.10 15.69 -32.71
C GLU A 585 4.94 14.85 -33.99
N LEU A 586 3.84 14.09 -34.08
CA LEU A 586 3.51 13.29 -35.26
C LEU A 586 3.29 14.17 -36.50
N TYR A 587 2.48 15.23 -36.41
CA TYR A 587 2.21 16.14 -37.52
C TYR A 587 3.46 16.92 -37.94
N GLN A 588 4.29 17.32 -36.98
CA GLN A 588 5.58 17.95 -37.27
C GLN A 588 6.50 17.01 -38.06
N ARG A 589 6.57 15.72 -37.67
CA ARG A 589 7.36 14.70 -38.38
C ARG A 589 6.85 14.47 -39.80
N GLN A 590 5.54 14.53 -40.01
CA GLN A 590 4.90 14.37 -41.32
C GLN A 590 5.00 15.62 -42.21
N GLY A 591 5.33 16.79 -41.64
CA GLY A 591 5.33 18.07 -42.37
C GLY A 591 3.94 18.69 -42.55
N GLU A 592 2.95 18.23 -41.79
CA GLU A 592 1.55 18.68 -41.84
C GLU A 592 1.34 19.96 -41.00
N THR A 593 1.96 21.06 -41.42
CA THR A 593 2.00 22.33 -40.66
C THR A 593 0.62 22.87 -40.26
N GLY A 594 -0.40 22.67 -41.10
CA GLY A 594 -1.77 23.07 -40.78
C GLY A 594 -2.34 22.32 -39.58
N LYS A 595 -2.28 20.98 -39.61
CA LYS A 595 -2.71 20.14 -38.48
C LYS A 595 -1.88 20.38 -37.23
N TRP A 596 -0.56 20.59 -37.40
CA TRP A 596 0.32 20.92 -36.29
C TRP A 596 -0.16 22.19 -35.58
N LEU A 597 -0.40 23.30 -36.29
CA LEU A 597 -0.89 24.55 -35.71
C LEU A 597 -2.24 24.38 -34.99
N ASP A 598 -3.13 23.51 -35.49
CA ASP A 598 -4.42 23.23 -34.84
C ASP A 598 -4.28 22.44 -33.52
N THR A 599 -3.11 21.84 -33.27
CA THR A 599 -2.81 21.06 -32.05
C THR A 599 -1.99 21.78 -30.98
N VAL A 600 -1.44 22.97 -31.25
CA VAL A 600 -0.57 23.72 -30.30
C VAL A 600 -1.31 24.82 -29.56
#